data_AF-A0AAV2Z227-F1
#
_entry.id   AF-A0AAV2Z227-F1
#
_cell.length_a   1.000
_cell.length_b   1.000
_cell.length_c   1.000
_cell.angle_alpha   90.00
_cell.angle_beta   90.00
_cell.angle_gamma   90.00
#
_symmetry.space_group_name_H-M   'P 1'
#
loop_
_entity.id
_entity.type
_entity.pdbx_description
1 polymer ?
#
loop_
_entity_poly.entity_id
_entity_poly.type
_entity_poly.pdbx_seq_one_letter_code
_entity_poly.pdbx_strand_id
1 'polypeptide(L)'
;MQLRLGSDCTFLSRSQVNALLNVGTNTTPHDLDKRIHSQPVGGAILTCTQAIQVQITIHTAAGKATIAEPWPCVIMESHEDELILGLDLLNTLGINVARQLEMLSRGDGGDDDPFEPASPNAEPTWKET
;
A
#
# COMPACT_ATOMS: atom_id res chain seq x y z
N MET A 1 4.24 4.62 -13.00
CA MET A 1 4.40 4.96 -11.57
C MET A 1 3.88 3.77 -10.79
N GLN A 2 4.76 3.07 -10.09
CA GLN A 2 4.36 1.96 -9.21
C GLN A 2 4.01 2.52 -7.82
N LEU A 3 3.09 1.86 -7.12
CA LEU A 3 2.57 2.28 -5.81
C LEU A 3 2.88 1.21 -4.76
N ARG A 4 3.58 1.57 -3.69
CA ARG A 4 3.83 0.69 -2.53
C ARG A 4 3.06 1.15 -1.30
N LEU A 5 2.61 0.17 -0.51
CA LEU A 5 2.02 0.39 0.81
C LEU A 5 2.89 -0.30 1.87
N GLY A 6 2.88 0.20 3.10
CA GLY A 6 3.60 -0.44 4.22
C GLY A 6 4.73 0.41 4.81
N SER A 7 4.58 1.73 4.75
CA SER A 7 5.44 2.69 5.42
C SER A 7 4.63 3.49 6.44
N ASP A 8 5.27 4.01 7.49
CA ASP A 8 4.63 4.92 8.44
C ASP A 8 4.41 6.32 7.85
N CYS A 9 5.24 6.70 6.87
CA CYS A 9 5.18 7.98 6.16
C CYS A 9 5.03 7.80 4.65
N THR A 10 4.48 8.81 3.99
CA THR A 10 4.40 8.87 2.52
C THR A 10 5.72 9.38 1.93
N PHE A 11 6.26 8.69 0.92
CA PHE A 11 7.52 9.03 0.26
C PHE A 11 7.36 9.23 -1.24
N LEU A 12 8.11 10.20 -1.79
CA LEU A 12 8.25 10.48 -3.22
C LEU A 12 9.72 10.44 -3.63
N SER A 13 10.01 10.02 -4.86
CA SER A 13 11.37 10.13 -5.39
C SER A 13 11.71 11.57 -5.80
N ARG A 14 13.00 11.92 -5.78
CA ARG A 14 13.46 13.23 -6.28
C ARG A 14 13.04 13.48 -7.73
N SER A 15 13.04 12.45 -8.58
CA SER A 15 12.59 12.53 -9.98
C SER A 15 11.14 13.00 -10.09
N GLN A 16 10.24 12.45 -9.26
CA GLN A 16 8.83 12.82 -9.23
C GLN A 16 8.63 14.25 -8.75
N VAL A 17 9.38 14.67 -7.74
CA VAL A 17 9.36 16.05 -7.23
C VAL A 17 9.79 17.02 -8.33
N ASN A 18 10.87 16.72 -9.06
CA ASN A 18 11.30 17.55 -10.18
C ASN A 18 10.26 17.61 -11.30
N ALA A 19 9.59 16.49 -11.60
CA ALA A 19 8.50 16.46 -12.57
C ALA A 19 7.33 17.35 -12.13
N LEU A 20 6.94 17.32 -10.85
CA LEU A 20 5.92 18.19 -10.28
C LEU A 20 6.30 19.67 -10.38
N LEU A 21 7.56 20.01 -10.10
CA LEU A 21 8.06 21.39 -10.19
C LEU A 21 8.04 21.89 -11.65
N ASN A 22 8.41 21.04 -12.61
CA ASN A 22 8.38 21.37 -14.03
C ASN A 22 6.97 21.61 -14.58
N VAL A 23 5.95 20.97 -13.99
CA VAL A 23 4.55 21.18 -14.37
C VAL A 23 3.99 22.50 -13.80
N GLY A 24 4.76 23.20 -12.96
CA GLY A 24 4.38 24.52 -12.41
C GLY A 24 3.59 24.43 -11.12
N THR A 25 3.87 23.43 -10.28
CA THR A 25 3.30 23.37 -8.92
C THR A 25 3.82 24.53 -8.08
N ASN A 26 2.92 25.18 -7.33
CA ASN A 26 3.28 26.30 -6.43
C ASN A 26 3.89 25.82 -5.09
N THR A 27 4.35 24.58 -5.03
CA THR A 27 4.83 23.90 -3.82
C THR A 27 6.29 23.58 -4.00
N THR A 28 7.13 24.16 -3.14
CA THR A 28 8.58 23.93 -3.15
C THR A 28 8.98 22.91 -2.08
N PRO A 29 10.01 22.09 -2.34
CA PRO A 29 10.65 21.31 -1.29
C PRO A 29 11.10 22.21 -0.13
N HIS A 30 10.94 21.73 1.09
CA HIS A 30 11.47 22.34 2.29
C HIS A 30 12.30 21.31 3.06
N ASP A 31 13.28 21.79 3.83
CA ASP A 31 14.05 20.94 4.73
C ASP A 31 13.21 20.51 5.92
N LEU A 32 13.37 19.25 6.31
CA LEU A 32 12.76 18.68 7.49
C LEU A 32 13.56 19.11 8.72
N ASP A 33 12.86 19.55 9.78
CA ASP A 33 13.47 19.82 11.09
C ASP A 33 14.20 18.60 11.66
N LYS A 34 13.72 17.40 11.32
CA LYS A 34 14.32 16.13 11.73
C LYS A 34 14.57 15.25 10.51
N ARG A 35 15.83 14.83 10.37
CA ARG A 35 16.25 13.83 9.39
C ARG A 35 15.52 12.50 9.64
N ILE A 36 14.88 11.99 8.59
CA ILE A 36 14.17 10.70 8.61
C ILE A 36 15.11 9.64 8.04
N HIS A 37 15.37 8.60 8.81
CA HIS A 37 16.10 7.43 8.36
C HIS A 37 15.10 6.34 8.00
N SER A 38 15.07 5.93 6.74
CA SER A 38 14.27 4.80 6.29
C SER A 38 15.19 3.64 5.92
N GLN A 39 14.85 2.44 6.36
CA GLN A 39 15.56 1.23 5.99
C GLN A 39 14.66 0.41 5.05
N PRO A 40 14.76 0.58 3.73
CA PRO A 40 14.13 -0.32 2.78
C PRO A 40 14.56 -1.77 3.01
N VAL A 41 13.77 -2.70 2.49
CA VAL A 41 13.97 -4.16 2.60
C VAL A 41 15.34 -4.61 2.05
N GLY A 42 15.97 -3.81 1.18
CA GLY A 42 17.34 -4.02 0.68
C GLY A 42 18.45 -3.70 1.69
N GLY A 43 18.14 -3.27 2.91
CA GLY A 43 19.09 -3.07 4.01
C GLY A 43 19.90 -1.77 3.96
N ALA A 44 19.95 -1.08 2.83
CA ALA A 44 20.60 0.22 2.70
C ALA A 44 19.81 1.30 3.44
N ILE A 45 20.43 1.99 4.41
CA ILE A 45 19.77 3.09 5.13
C ILE A 45 19.70 4.30 4.21
N LEU A 46 18.48 4.72 3.90
CA LEU A 46 18.21 5.95 3.19
C LEU A 46 17.98 7.07 4.19
N THR A 47 18.55 8.22 3.87
CA THR A 47 18.50 9.39 4.73
C THR A 47 17.78 10.50 4.01
N CYS A 48 16.58 10.83 4.48
CA CYS A 48 15.73 11.84 3.90
C CYS A 48 15.84 13.12 4.74
N THR A 49 16.11 14.25 4.10
CA THR A 49 16.25 15.56 4.75
C THR A 49 15.23 16.56 4.27
N GLN A 50 14.46 16.26 3.23
CA GLN A 50 13.53 17.20 2.63
C GLN A 50 12.14 16.58 2.50
N ALA A 51 11.14 17.45 2.51
CA ALA A 51 9.74 17.11 2.26
C ALA A 51 9.10 18.15 1.33
N ILE A 52 7.95 17.79 0.77
CA ILE A 52 7.13 18.65 -0.07
C ILE A 52 5.66 18.46 0.30
N GLN A 53 4.90 19.54 0.26
CA GLN A 53 3.45 19.49 0.45
C GLN A 53 2.79 19.25 -0.90
N VAL A 54 2.06 18.16 -1.06
CA VAL A 54 1.41 17.81 -2.34
C VAL A 54 -0.04 17.42 -2.13
N GLN A 55 -0.92 17.86 -3.01
CA GLN A 55 -2.30 17.41 -3.01
C GLN A 55 -2.39 16.02 -3.64
N ILE A 56 -2.80 15.03 -2.86
CA ILE A 56 -2.85 13.64 -3.30
C ILE A 56 -4.27 13.28 -3.75
N THR A 57 -4.36 12.76 -4.97
CA THR A 57 -5.57 12.19 -5.54
C THR A 57 -5.26 10.80 -6.07
N ILE A 58 -5.96 9.79 -5.55
CA ILE A 58 -5.83 8.40 -5.96
C ILE A 58 -7.08 8.00 -6.72
N HIS A 59 -6.90 7.49 -7.94
CA HIS A 59 -7.96 6.87 -8.70
C HIS A 59 -7.97 5.37 -8.40
N THR A 60 -9.01 4.91 -7.71
CA THR A 60 -9.21 3.49 -7.40
C THR A 60 -10.39 2.93 -8.19
N ALA A 61 -10.51 1.61 -8.26
CA ALA A 61 -11.68 0.97 -8.85
C ALA A 61 -13.00 1.33 -8.13
N ALA A 62 -12.93 1.65 -6.83
CA ALA A 62 -14.07 2.12 -6.04
C ALA A 62 -14.39 3.61 -6.24
N GLY A 63 -13.57 4.33 -7.00
CA GLY A 63 -13.71 5.76 -7.26
C GLY A 63 -12.48 6.58 -6.92
N LYS A 64 -12.61 7.89 -7.05
CA LYS A 64 -11.55 8.86 -6.78
C LYS A 64 -11.51 9.22 -5.30
N ALA A 65 -10.34 9.09 -4.67
CA ALA A 65 -10.10 9.49 -3.29
C ALA A 65 -9.10 10.65 -3.28
N THR A 66 -9.52 11.83 -2.82
CA THR A 66 -8.71 13.05 -2.79
C THR A 66 -8.56 13.52 -1.34
N ILE A 67 -7.33 13.82 -0.92
CA ILE A 67 -7.09 14.55 0.33
C ILE A 67 -7.42 16.03 0.08
N ALA A 68 -8.22 16.63 0.97
CA ALA A 68 -8.60 18.03 0.87
C ALA A 68 -7.41 18.98 1.06
N GLU A 69 -6.57 18.70 2.05
CA GLU A 69 -5.38 19.49 2.38
C GLU A 69 -4.12 18.91 1.71
N PRO A 70 -3.09 19.75 1.42
CA PRO A 70 -1.79 19.25 1.01
C PRO A 70 -1.21 18.29 2.05
N TRP A 71 -0.71 17.14 1.59
CA TRP A 71 -0.10 16.14 2.45
C TRP A 71 1.42 16.27 2.45
N PRO A 72 2.10 16.14 3.62
CA PRO A 72 3.55 16.09 3.69
C PRO A 72 4.08 14.79 3.08
N CYS A 73 4.84 14.91 2.00
CA CYS A 73 5.55 13.80 1.38
C CYS A 73 7.05 13.96 1.56
N VAL A 74 7.69 12.93 2.10
CA VAL A 74 9.14 12.91 2.33
C VAL A 74 9.85 12.59 1.02
N ILE A 75 10.90 13.34 0.70
CA ILE A 75 11.67 13.15 -0.53
C ILE A 75 12.75 12.11 -0.29
N MET A 76 12.72 11.06 -1.10
CA MET A 76 13.69 9.98 -1.11
C MET A 76 14.67 10.15 -2.28
N GLU A 77 15.97 10.08 -1.97
CA GLU A 77 17.04 10.02 -2.97
C GLU A 77 17.20 8.59 -3.49
N SER A 78 16.16 8.09 -4.15
CA SER A 78 16.14 6.79 -4.82
C SER A 78 16.09 6.97 -6.34
N HIS A 79 16.72 6.05 -7.06
CA HIS A 79 16.63 5.99 -8.53
C HIS A 79 15.29 5.42 -9.02
N GLU A 80 14.50 4.82 -8.12
CA GLU A 80 13.22 4.21 -8.46
C GLU A 80 12.11 5.27 -8.46
N ASP A 81 11.34 5.34 -9.53
CA ASP A 81 10.16 6.20 -9.69
C ASP A 81 8.92 5.57 -9.04
N GLU A 82 8.99 5.40 -7.71
CA GLU A 82 7.95 4.81 -6.89
C GLU A 82 7.35 5.84 -5.91
N LEU A 83 6.02 5.83 -5.78
CA LEU A 83 5.32 6.53 -4.70
C LEU A 83 4.95 5.50 -3.63
N ILE A 84 5.40 5.76 -2.42
CA ILE A 84 5.09 4.92 -1.27
C ILE A 84 4.07 5.66 -0.43
N LEU A 85 2.86 5.12 -0.29
CA LEU A 85 1.84 5.71 0.58
C LEU A 85 2.02 5.20 2.00
N GLY A 86 2.11 6.15 2.93
CA GLY A 86 2.13 5.86 4.34
C GLY A 86 0.77 5.40 4.84
N LEU A 87 0.77 4.60 5.91
CA LEU A 87 -0.45 4.16 6.59
C LEU A 87 -1.24 5.34 7.16
N ASP A 88 -0.56 6.43 7.52
CA ASP A 88 -1.14 7.70 7.95
C ASP A 88 -2.09 8.30 6.89
N LEU A 89 -1.62 8.39 5.65
CA LEU A 89 -2.40 8.88 4.52
C LEU A 89 -3.51 7.91 4.14
N LEU A 90 -3.21 6.61 4.09
CA LEU A 90 -4.21 5.59 3.76
C LEU A 90 -5.36 5.59 4.76
N ASN A 91 -5.07 5.67 6.06
CA ASN A 91 -6.08 5.78 7.11
C ASN A 91 -6.92 7.06 6.94
N THR A 92 -6.29 8.18 6.56
CA THR A 92 -6.98 9.45 6.29
C THR A 92 -7.94 9.34 5.09
N LEU A 93 -7.59 8.55 4.08
CA LEU A 93 -8.46 8.24 2.95
C LEU A 93 -9.57 7.22 3.28
N GLY A 94 -9.61 6.70 4.52
CA GLY A 94 -10.52 5.62 4.91
C GLY A 94 -10.11 4.24 4.39
N ILE A 95 -8.89 4.12 3.85
CA ILE A 95 -8.31 2.88 3.34
C ILE A 95 -7.58 2.19 4.50
N ASN A 96 -8.33 1.42 5.28
CA ASN A 96 -7.76 0.64 6.38
C ASN A 96 -7.20 -0.70 5.86
N VAL A 97 -5.94 -0.69 5.44
CA VAL A 97 -5.23 -1.88 4.94
C VAL A 97 -5.08 -2.96 6.03
N ALA A 98 -4.98 -2.58 7.31
CA ALA A 98 -4.85 -3.54 8.41
C ALA A 98 -6.13 -4.38 8.60
N ARG A 99 -7.31 -3.76 8.51
CA ARG A 99 -8.60 -4.48 8.54
C ARG A 99 -8.78 -5.39 7.33
N GLN A 100 -8.30 -4.98 6.15
CA GLN A 100 -8.38 -5.82 4.95
C GLN A 100 -7.41 -7.02 4.99
N LEU A 101 -6.21 -6.84 5.54
CA LEU A 101 -5.29 -7.94 5.82
C LEU A 101 -5.81 -8.88 6.91
N GLU A 102 -6.49 -8.37 7.94
CA GLU A 102 -7.13 -9.19 8.97
C GLU A 102 -8.25 -10.07 8.41
N MET A 103 -8.99 -9.58 7.40
CA MET A 103 -9.96 -10.40 6.66
C MET A 103 -9.30 -11.45 5.75
N LEU A 104 -8.06 -11.24 5.32
CA LEU A 104 -7.29 -12.24 4.56
C LEU A 104 -6.65 -13.29 5.46
N SER A 105 -6.32 -12.95 6.72
CA SER A 105 -5.75 -13.88 7.70
C SER A 105 -6.80 -14.66 8.48
N ARG A 106 -7.99 -14.08 8.69
CA ARG A 106 -9.22 -14.82 8.96
C ARG A 106 -9.62 -15.51 7.66
N GLY A 107 -8.98 -16.64 7.36
CA GLY A 107 -9.56 -17.57 6.41
C GLY A 107 -11.03 -17.76 6.80
N ASP A 108 -11.94 -17.32 5.94
CA ASP A 108 -13.32 -17.77 6.02
C ASP A 108 -13.25 -19.27 5.81
N GLY A 109 -13.17 -20.01 6.92
CA GLY A 109 -13.33 -21.44 6.97
C GLY A 109 -14.78 -21.83 6.72
N GLY A 110 -15.41 -21.21 5.71
CA GLY A 110 -16.56 -21.74 5.02
C GLY A 110 -16.05 -22.76 4.01
N ASP A 111 -15.53 -23.87 4.51
CA ASP A 111 -15.48 -25.13 3.77
C ASP A 111 -16.93 -25.59 3.58
N ASP A 112 -17.59 -25.03 2.58
CA ASP A 112 -18.75 -25.64 1.95
C ASP A 112 -18.35 -25.82 0.48
N ASP A 113 -17.42 -26.75 0.28
CA ASP A 113 -17.00 -27.20 -1.04
C ASP A 113 -18.17 -28.03 -1.60
N PRO A 114 -18.94 -27.55 -2.60
CA PRO A 114 -20.12 -28.26 -3.12
C PRO A 114 -19.75 -29.53 -3.91
N PHE A 115 -18.46 -29.84 -3.97
CA PHE A 115 -17.84 -30.87 -4.79
C PHE A 115 -17.04 -31.88 -3.98
N GLU A 116 -17.24 -32.03 -2.66
CA GLU A 116 -16.77 -33.24 -1.97
C GLU A 116 -17.46 -34.48 -2.59
N PRO A 117 -16.73 -35.36 -3.31
CA PRO A 117 -17.31 -36.62 -3.75
C PRO A 117 -17.44 -37.51 -2.52
N ALA A 118 -18.68 -37.90 -2.19
CA ALA A 118 -18.96 -38.87 -1.15
C ALA A 118 -17.99 -40.07 -1.25
N SER A 119 -17.18 -40.29 -0.21
CA SER A 119 -16.25 -41.41 -0.15
C SER A 119 -17.00 -42.73 -0.40
N PRO A 120 -16.62 -43.55 -1.38
CA PRO A 120 -17.24 -44.84 -1.62
C PRO A 120 -16.57 -45.85 -0.68
N ASN A 121 -17.03 -45.89 0.58
CA ASN A 121 -16.78 -47.06 1.43
C ASN A 121 -18.09 -47.59 2.00
N ALA A 122 -18.81 -48.32 1.15
CA ALA A 122 -19.75 -49.33 1.58
C ALA A 122 -19.44 -50.57 0.74
N GLU A 123 -18.64 -51.49 1.30
CA GLU A 123 -18.44 -52.82 0.75
C GLU A 123 -19.80 -53.53 0.59
N PRO A 124 -20.20 -53.98 -0.61
CA PRO A 124 -21.40 -54.78 -0.75
C PRO A 124 -21.12 -56.20 -0.27
N THR A 125 -21.69 -56.55 0.90
CA THR A 125 -21.78 -57.93 1.38
C THR A 125 -22.82 -58.67 0.52
N TRP A 126 -22.38 -59.44 -0.47
CA TRP A 126 -23.27 -60.34 -1.20
C TRP A 126 -23.44 -61.65 -0.40
N LYS A 127 -24.67 -61.96 0.01
CA LYS A 127 -25.05 -63.30 0.45
C LYS A 127 -25.62 -64.06 -0.75
N GLU A 128 -24.96 -65.17 -1.10
CA GLU A 128 -25.50 -66.16 -2.03
C GLU A 128 -26.74 -66.82 -1.44
N THR A 129 -27.83 -66.84 -2.20
CA THR A 129 -28.97 -67.76 -2.06
C THR A 129 -29.45 -68.16 -3.43
#